data_AF-A0A173RPF5-F1
#
_entry.id   AF-A0A173RPF5-F1
#
_cell.length_a   1.000
_cell.length_b   1.000
_cell.length_c   1.000
_cell.angle_alpha   90.00
_cell.angle_beta   90.00
_cell.angle_gamma   90.00
#
_symmetry.space_group_name_H-M   'P 1'
#
loop_
_entity.id
_entity.type
_entity.pdbx_description
1 polymer ?
#
loop_
_entity_poly.entity_id
_entity_poly.type
_entity_poly.pdbx_seq_one_letter_code
_entity_poly.pdbx_strand_id
1 'polypeptide(L)'
;MNIREKQEQTEMELLSPYATQSIRTKGRKKPEVECEIRTCFQRDRDRIVHCKAFRRLKDKTQVFLSPVGDHYRTRLMHTLEVSQNARTIARALDLNETLTEAIALGHDLGHTPFGHAGERVLNEMNPAGFKHNEQSVRVAQCLEKNGQGLNLTWEVLDGMKNHSMHSMPHTLEGKIVRLADKIAYINHDIDDSVRAKVLREEDLPKEFTEVLGTTYRERINTMVLDIVKHSENLNDIVMSKKVRDAMIGLRKFMFERVYEEPNTKKEEDKIKNIIGPLYEYYLIHVEQLPEYNKKMIDKPGDVPVAVCDYIAGMTDHFAIEKYTEIFIPKFFMQK
;
A
#
# COMPACT_ATOMS: atom_id res chain seq x y z
N MET A 1 37.67 -1.23 2.50
CA MET A 1 36.30 -1.72 2.61
C MET A 1 35.54 -0.89 3.65
N ASN A 2 34.58 -0.08 3.20
CA ASN A 2 33.74 0.75 4.08
C ASN A 2 32.62 -0.10 4.76
N ILE A 3 31.74 0.54 5.55
CA ILE A 3 30.70 -0.16 6.33
C ILE A 3 29.59 -0.72 5.41
N ARG A 4 29.26 -0.01 4.32
CA ARG A 4 28.32 -0.53 3.31
C ARG A 4 28.86 -1.81 2.67
N GLU A 5 30.10 -1.79 2.18
CA GLU A 5 30.73 -2.93 1.50
C GLU A 5 30.86 -4.15 2.41
N LYS A 6 31.08 -3.94 3.72
CA LYS A 6 31.03 -5.03 4.72
C LYS A 6 29.65 -5.68 4.81
N GLN A 7 28.57 -4.88 4.84
CA GLN A 7 27.21 -5.39 4.87
C GLN A 7 26.85 -6.12 3.58
N GLU A 8 27.24 -5.57 2.42
CA GLU A 8 27.07 -6.22 1.11
C GLU A 8 27.77 -7.59 1.07
N GLN A 9 28.97 -7.70 1.63
CA GLN A 9 29.68 -8.97 1.75
C GLN A 9 28.96 -9.95 2.70
N THR A 10 28.44 -9.47 3.84
CA THR A 10 27.62 -10.29 4.74
C THR A 10 26.35 -10.80 4.06
N GLU A 11 25.69 -9.98 3.25
CA GLU A 11 24.54 -10.41 2.44
C GLU A 11 24.91 -11.53 1.46
N MET A 12 26.12 -11.47 0.88
CA MET A 12 26.60 -12.52 -0.04
C MET A 12 26.90 -13.85 0.65
N GLU A 13 27.33 -13.81 1.91
CA GLU A 13 27.75 -14.98 2.68
C GLU A 13 26.58 -15.66 3.40
N LEU A 14 25.63 -14.88 3.91
CA LEU A 14 24.59 -15.37 4.82
C LEU A 14 23.21 -15.51 4.19
N LEU A 15 22.88 -14.76 3.14
CA LEU A 15 21.56 -14.87 2.54
C LEU A 15 21.46 -16.12 1.66
N SER A 16 20.23 -16.59 1.51
CA SER A 16 19.84 -17.62 0.53
C SER A 16 20.40 -17.28 -0.86
N PRO A 17 20.81 -18.28 -1.66
CA PRO A 17 21.30 -18.06 -3.03
C PRO A 17 20.24 -17.42 -3.95
N TYR A 18 18.96 -17.47 -3.55
CA TYR A 18 17.84 -16.85 -4.27
C TYR A 18 17.49 -15.46 -3.76
N ALA A 19 18.11 -15.00 -2.67
CA ALA A 19 17.89 -13.68 -2.10
C ALA A 19 18.43 -12.58 -3.01
N THR A 20 17.75 -11.44 -3.00
CA THR A 20 18.22 -10.27 -3.73
C THR A 20 19.32 -9.57 -2.93
N GLN A 21 20.54 -9.57 -3.46
CA GLN A 21 21.69 -8.92 -2.83
C GLN A 21 21.78 -7.46 -3.25
N SER A 22 22.01 -6.56 -2.29
CA SER A 22 22.08 -5.11 -2.54
C SER A 22 23.21 -4.73 -3.51
N ILE A 23 24.34 -5.45 -3.46
CA ILE A 23 25.48 -5.27 -4.38
C ILE A 23 25.16 -5.66 -5.84
N ARG A 24 24.11 -6.47 -6.06
CA ARG A 24 23.65 -6.91 -7.39
C ARG A 24 22.41 -6.16 -7.87
N THR A 25 22.09 -5.02 -7.25
CA THR A 25 20.96 -4.17 -7.68
C THR A 25 21.11 -3.77 -9.14
N LYS A 26 19.97 -3.68 -9.85
CA LYS A 26 19.87 -3.01 -11.16
C LYS A 26 20.02 -1.49 -11.07
N GLY A 27 20.10 -0.97 -9.85
CA GLY A 27 20.43 0.41 -9.55
C GLY A 27 19.21 1.33 -9.63
N ARG A 28 19.52 2.63 -9.77
CA ARG A 28 18.55 3.74 -9.73
C ARG A 28 18.48 4.40 -11.09
N LYS A 29 17.35 5.05 -11.37
CA LYS A 29 17.17 5.79 -12.64
C LYS A 29 18.17 6.95 -12.78
N LYS A 30 18.40 7.70 -11.69
CA LYS A 30 19.41 8.77 -11.65
C LYS A 30 20.63 8.23 -10.90
N PRO A 31 21.83 8.19 -11.50
CA PRO A 31 23.04 7.81 -10.80
C PRO A 31 23.29 8.73 -9.60
N GLU A 32 23.73 8.15 -8.49
CA GLU A 32 24.07 8.88 -7.28
C GLU A 32 25.28 8.24 -6.61
N VAL A 33 26.02 9.04 -5.85
CA VAL A 33 27.15 8.53 -5.08
C VAL A 33 26.63 7.57 -4.01
N GLU A 34 27.35 6.46 -3.89
CA GLU A 34 26.99 5.33 -3.08
C GLU A 34 27.36 5.59 -1.61
N CYS A 35 26.48 5.31 -0.65
CA CYS A 35 26.68 5.70 0.76
C CYS A 35 27.79 4.86 1.41
N GLU A 36 28.65 5.45 2.24
CA GLU A 36 29.74 4.70 2.90
C GLU A 36 29.26 3.73 4.00
N ILE A 37 28.02 3.92 4.49
CA ILE A 37 27.46 3.20 5.64
C ILE A 37 26.26 2.34 5.24
N ARG A 38 25.34 2.87 4.43
CA ARG A 38 24.05 2.22 4.15
C ARG A 38 24.04 1.53 2.79
N THR A 39 23.49 0.31 2.73
CA THR A 39 23.19 -0.37 1.46
C THR A 39 22.12 0.37 0.67
N CYS A 40 22.00 0.07 -0.62
CA CYS A 40 21.03 0.73 -1.49
C CYS A 40 19.58 0.57 -0.99
N PHE A 41 19.22 -0.59 -0.44
CA PHE A 41 17.88 -0.85 0.11
C PHE A 41 17.64 -0.15 1.45
N GLN A 42 18.66 -0.01 2.32
CA GLN A 42 18.55 0.78 3.55
C GLN A 42 18.26 2.25 3.22
N ARG A 43 18.93 2.80 2.19
CA ARG A 43 18.68 4.17 1.71
C ARG A 43 17.26 4.33 1.19
N ASP A 44 16.72 3.31 0.50
CA ASP A 44 15.36 3.35 -0.03
C ASP A 44 14.31 3.36 1.06
N ARG A 45 14.44 2.45 2.04
CA ARG A 45 13.61 2.43 3.23
C ARG A 45 13.60 3.80 3.91
N ASP A 46 14.77 4.38 4.15
CA ASP A 46 14.88 5.66 4.85
C ASP A 46 14.23 6.80 4.05
N ARG A 47 14.38 6.80 2.72
CA ARG A 47 13.72 7.78 1.83
C ARG A 47 12.20 7.67 1.86
N ILE A 48 11.68 6.45 1.87
CA ILE A 48 10.24 6.16 1.95
C ILE A 48 9.69 6.68 3.29
N VAL A 49 10.28 6.29 4.41
CA VAL A 49 9.80 6.68 5.75
C VAL A 49 9.75 8.21 5.93
N HIS A 50 10.70 8.95 5.34
CA HIS A 50 10.76 10.41 5.48
C HIS A 50 9.95 11.19 4.44
N CYS A 51 9.35 10.53 3.45
CA CYS A 51 8.60 11.22 2.39
C CYS A 51 7.27 11.80 2.92
N LYS A 52 6.67 12.72 2.16
CA LYS A 52 5.39 13.34 2.58
C LYS A 52 4.24 12.34 2.44
N ALA A 53 4.22 11.56 1.37
CA ALA A 53 3.20 10.53 1.13
C ALA A 53 3.12 9.51 2.27
N PHE A 54 4.26 9.01 2.78
CA PHE A 54 4.28 8.07 3.90
C PHE A 54 3.67 8.67 5.17
N ARG A 55 4.01 9.94 5.47
CA ARG A 55 3.41 10.67 6.61
C ARG A 55 1.89 10.80 6.49
N ARG A 56 1.37 11.00 5.27
CA ARG A 56 -0.08 11.11 5.03
C ARG A 56 -0.83 9.81 5.25
N LEU A 57 -0.17 8.65 5.23
CA LEU A 57 -0.82 7.37 5.53
C LEU A 57 -1.44 7.31 6.93
N LYS A 58 -0.94 8.14 7.86
CA LYS A 58 -1.52 8.29 9.20
C LYS A 58 -2.96 8.84 9.13
N ASP A 59 -3.23 9.74 8.20
CA ASP A 59 -4.51 10.46 8.11
C ASP A 59 -5.34 9.98 6.90
N LYS A 60 -5.11 8.73 6.49
CA LYS A 60 -5.91 8.01 5.49
C LYS A 60 -6.50 6.76 6.12
N THR A 61 -7.81 6.59 5.98
CA THR A 61 -8.53 5.41 6.42
C THR A 61 -8.16 4.18 5.58
N GLN A 62 -8.10 3.01 6.23
CA GLN A 62 -7.94 1.73 5.54
C GLN A 62 -9.30 1.23 5.01
N VAL A 63 -10.31 1.17 5.90
CA VAL A 63 -11.68 0.69 5.61
C VAL A 63 -12.72 1.67 6.18
N PHE A 64 -13.87 1.80 5.51
CA PHE A 64 -14.88 2.82 5.78
C PHE A 64 -15.86 2.51 6.93
N LEU A 65 -15.62 1.45 7.71
CA LEU A 65 -16.51 1.06 8.79
C LEU A 65 -16.26 1.91 10.04
N SER A 66 -16.93 3.07 10.07
CA SER A 66 -17.19 3.91 11.25
C SER A 66 -15.94 4.39 12.01
N PRO A 67 -15.50 5.65 11.83
CA PRO A 67 -14.49 6.28 12.68
C PRO A 67 -15.08 6.67 14.06
N VAL A 68 -15.88 5.80 14.68
CA VAL A 68 -16.41 6.01 16.02
C VAL A 68 -15.45 5.39 17.01
N GLY A 69 -14.75 6.24 17.77
CA GLY A 69 -13.75 5.87 18.76
C GLY A 69 -12.32 6.24 18.35
N ASP A 70 -11.41 6.11 19.29
CA ASP A 70 -9.98 6.44 19.19
C ASP A 70 -9.11 5.32 18.59
N HIS A 71 -9.72 4.17 18.27
CA HIS A 71 -9.03 2.95 17.81
C HIS A 71 -9.27 2.62 16.32
N TYR A 72 -9.44 3.63 15.45
CA TYR A 72 -9.66 3.38 14.01
C TYR A 72 -8.35 3.07 13.28
N ARG A 73 -8.36 2.02 12.44
CA ARG A 73 -7.18 1.62 11.65
C ARG A 73 -6.91 2.59 10.50
N THR A 74 -5.65 2.95 10.33
CA THR A 74 -5.14 3.85 9.30
C THR A 74 -4.28 3.06 8.34
N ARG A 75 -4.02 3.61 7.15
CA ARG A 75 -3.09 2.98 6.19
C ARG A 75 -1.70 2.81 6.74
N LEU A 76 -1.27 3.71 7.63
CA LEU A 76 0.02 3.58 8.29
C LEU A 76 0.08 2.32 9.16
N MET A 77 -0.96 2.03 9.95
CA MET A 77 -1.01 0.80 10.74
C MET A 77 -1.01 -0.44 9.86
N HIS A 78 -1.81 -0.45 8.79
CA HIS A 78 -1.78 -1.51 7.78
C HIS A 78 -0.37 -1.75 7.24
N THR A 79 0.29 -0.67 6.79
CA THR A 79 1.64 -0.71 6.23
C THR A 79 2.67 -1.27 7.22
N LEU A 80 2.55 -0.94 8.51
CA LEU A 80 3.44 -1.46 9.55
C LEU A 80 3.21 -2.95 9.81
N GLU A 81 1.96 -3.41 9.82
CA GLU A 81 1.61 -4.82 9.98
C GLU A 81 2.07 -5.66 8.78
N VAL A 82 1.91 -5.15 7.55
CA VAL A 82 2.48 -5.77 6.34
C VAL A 82 3.99 -5.88 6.45
N SER A 83 4.68 -4.81 6.84
CA SER A 83 6.14 -4.81 7.02
C SER A 83 6.59 -5.83 8.07
N GLN A 84 5.92 -5.90 9.22
CA GLN A 84 6.26 -6.84 10.28
C GLN A 84 6.09 -8.31 9.84
N ASN A 85 4.97 -8.64 9.20
CA ASN A 85 4.74 -9.99 8.69
C ASN A 85 5.74 -10.35 7.57
N ALA A 86 5.96 -9.44 6.63
CA ALA A 86 6.87 -9.66 5.51
C ALA A 86 8.32 -9.87 5.98
N ARG A 87 8.81 -9.04 6.91
CA ARG A 87 10.15 -9.19 7.49
C ARG A 87 10.32 -10.49 8.26
N THR A 88 9.28 -10.94 8.95
CA THR A 88 9.28 -12.23 9.67
C THR A 88 9.48 -13.38 8.69
N ILE A 89 8.75 -13.39 7.57
CA ILE A 89 8.88 -14.41 6.53
C ILE A 89 10.26 -14.32 5.86
N ALA A 90 10.70 -13.11 5.47
CA ALA A 90 11.98 -12.91 4.79
C ALA A 90 13.16 -13.38 5.64
N ARG A 91 13.17 -13.05 6.93
CA ARG A 91 14.22 -13.49 7.85
C ARG A 91 14.22 -15.00 8.07
N ALA A 92 13.05 -15.63 8.13
CA ALA A 92 12.94 -17.08 8.28
C ALA A 92 13.39 -17.87 7.04
N LEU A 93 13.48 -17.21 5.88
CA LEU A 93 13.91 -17.79 4.60
C LEU A 93 15.30 -17.29 4.16
N ASP A 94 16.03 -16.60 5.04
CA ASP A 94 17.32 -15.97 4.75
C ASP A 94 17.30 -15.06 3.49
N LEU A 95 16.21 -14.34 3.28
CA LEU A 95 16.04 -13.36 2.20
C LEU A 95 16.38 -11.95 2.67
N ASN A 96 16.47 -10.99 1.73
CA ASN A 96 16.86 -9.62 2.08
C ASN A 96 15.73 -8.91 2.84
N GLU A 97 15.84 -8.89 4.17
CA GLU A 97 14.87 -8.27 5.07
C GLU A 97 14.71 -6.76 4.79
N THR A 98 15.81 -6.07 4.44
CA THR A 98 15.77 -4.61 4.20
C THR A 98 15.03 -4.28 2.91
N LEU A 99 15.26 -5.05 1.84
CA LEU A 99 14.50 -4.91 0.60
C LEU A 99 13.01 -5.16 0.85
N THR A 100 12.70 -6.24 1.57
CA THR A 100 11.33 -6.62 1.94
C THR A 100 10.64 -5.48 2.71
N GLU A 101 11.32 -4.92 3.71
CA GLU A 101 10.83 -3.78 4.49
C GLU A 101 10.62 -2.53 3.62
N ALA A 102 11.58 -2.19 2.74
CA ALA A 102 11.45 -1.03 1.85
C ALA A 102 10.25 -1.16 0.91
N ILE A 103 10.03 -2.34 0.32
CA ILE A 103 8.86 -2.62 -0.53
C ILE A 103 7.58 -2.50 0.30
N ALA A 104 7.52 -3.14 1.47
CA ALA A 104 6.34 -3.12 2.34
C ALA A 104 5.98 -1.71 2.79
N LEU A 105 6.96 -0.88 3.16
CA LEU A 105 6.69 0.51 3.55
C LEU A 105 6.28 1.41 2.37
N GLY A 106 6.69 1.04 1.15
CA GLY A 106 6.44 1.81 -0.07
C GLY A 106 5.17 1.44 -0.82
N HIS A 107 4.61 0.23 -0.63
CA HIS A 107 3.58 -0.32 -1.53
C HIS A 107 2.31 0.56 -1.61
N ASP A 108 1.99 1.26 -0.54
CA ASP A 108 0.73 1.98 -0.35
C ASP A 108 0.84 3.51 -0.42
N LEU A 109 1.99 4.06 -0.82
CA LEU A 109 2.21 5.52 -0.90
C LEU A 109 1.22 6.26 -1.81
N GLY A 110 0.72 5.60 -2.85
CA GLY A 110 -0.17 6.16 -3.86
C GLY A 110 -1.65 6.00 -3.58
N HIS A 111 -2.03 5.45 -2.43
CA HIS A 111 -3.43 5.22 -2.14
C HIS A 111 -4.20 6.54 -2.03
N THR A 112 -5.40 6.59 -2.61
CA THR A 112 -6.30 7.75 -2.54
C THR A 112 -6.78 8.03 -1.12
N PRO A 113 -7.25 9.26 -0.83
CA PRO A 113 -8.14 9.45 0.30
C PRO A 113 -9.35 8.50 0.19
N PHE A 114 -9.90 8.14 1.33
CA PHE A 114 -11.08 7.28 1.47
C PHE A 114 -10.91 5.84 0.97
N GLY A 115 -9.68 5.32 0.97
CA GLY A 115 -9.42 3.92 0.62
C GLY A 115 -9.91 3.55 -0.78
N HIS A 116 -10.37 2.31 -0.94
CA HIS A 116 -10.72 1.74 -2.26
C HIS A 116 -11.86 2.48 -2.97
N ALA A 117 -12.76 3.13 -2.23
CA ALA A 117 -13.81 3.93 -2.83
C ALA A 117 -13.26 5.15 -3.59
N GLY A 118 -12.29 5.86 -3.00
CA GLY A 118 -11.61 6.96 -3.70
C GLY A 118 -10.88 6.50 -4.96
N GLU A 119 -10.25 5.32 -4.90
CA GLU A 119 -9.57 4.70 -6.05
C GLU A 119 -10.56 4.37 -7.17
N ARG A 120 -11.71 3.76 -6.85
CA ARG A 120 -12.75 3.45 -7.84
C ARG A 120 -13.26 4.72 -8.53
N VAL A 121 -13.54 5.77 -7.76
CA VAL A 121 -14.01 7.05 -8.32
C VAL A 121 -12.97 7.66 -9.26
N LEU A 122 -11.69 7.74 -8.85
CA LEU A 122 -10.65 8.27 -9.75
C LEU A 122 -10.43 7.38 -10.98
N ASN A 123 -10.56 6.06 -10.85
CA ASN A 123 -10.41 5.15 -11.98
C ASN A 123 -11.56 5.28 -12.98
N GLU A 124 -12.79 5.52 -12.52
CA GLU A 124 -13.95 5.81 -13.37
C GLU A 124 -13.82 7.15 -14.10
N MET A 125 -13.29 8.16 -13.41
CA MET A 125 -13.26 9.55 -13.90
C MET A 125 -12.04 9.89 -14.75
N ASN A 126 -10.91 9.24 -14.52
CA ASN A 126 -9.69 9.47 -15.29
C ASN A 126 -9.72 8.65 -16.58
N PRO A 127 -9.67 9.27 -17.78
CA PRO A 127 -9.61 8.53 -19.04
C PRO A 127 -8.43 7.55 -19.14
N ALA A 128 -7.33 7.82 -18.42
CA ALA A 128 -6.16 6.93 -18.35
C ALA A 128 -6.31 5.80 -17.30
N GLY A 129 -7.41 5.77 -16.55
CA GLY A 129 -7.60 4.90 -15.40
C GLY A 129 -6.78 5.33 -14.17
N PHE A 130 -6.96 4.62 -13.06
CA PHE A 130 -6.22 4.85 -11.84
C PHE A 130 -6.03 3.54 -11.07
N LYS A 131 -4.81 3.29 -10.59
CA LYS A 131 -4.52 2.18 -9.68
C LYS A 131 -3.53 2.61 -8.61
N HIS A 132 -3.82 2.30 -7.36
CA HIS A 132 -3.01 2.72 -6.21
C HIS A 132 -1.55 2.24 -6.32
N ASN A 133 -1.31 1.01 -6.78
CA ASN A 133 0.04 0.43 -6.93
C ASN A 133 0.87 1.14 -8.00
N GLU A 134 0.27 1.53 -9.13
CA GLU A 134 0.93 2.33 -10.16
C GLU A 134 1.19 3.75 -9.65
N GLN A 135 0.24 4.31 -8.89
CA GLN A 135 0.37 5.61 -8.26
C GLN A 135 1.47 5.62 -7.20
N SER A 136 1.67 4.57 -6.41
CA SER A 136 2.76 4.47 -5.43
C SER A 136 4.13 4.60 -6.08
N VAL A 137 4.31 3.95 -7.23
CA VAL A 137 5.52 4.07 -8.06
C VAL A 137 5.67 5.49 -8.60
N ARG A 138 4.58 6.08 -9.11
CA ARG A 138 4.58 7.46 -9.62
C ARG A 138 4.96 8.47 -8.54
N VAL A 139 4.41 8.32 -7.33
CA VAL A 139 4.77 9.13 -6.15
C VAL A 139 6.28 9.05 -5.88
N ALA A 140 6.82 7.83 -5.84
CA ALA A 140 8.24 7.61 -5.58
C ALA A 140 9.16 8.04 -6.73
N GLN A 141 8.70 8.04 -7.98
CA GLN A 141 9.54 8.36 -9.14
C GLN A 141 9.52 9.84 -9.51
N CYS A 142 8.38 10.53 -9.39
CA CYS A 142 8.26 11.89 -9.89
C CYS A 142 7.50 12.87 -8.98
N LEU A 143 6.60 12.47 -8.08
CA LEU A 143 5.79 13.47 -7.33
C LEU A 143 6.48 13.97 -6.05
N GLU A 144 7.14 13.07 -5.31
CA GLU A 144 7.86 13.45 -4.10
C GLU A 144 9.00 14.43 -4.37
N LYS A 145 9.44 15.13 -3.31
CA LYS A 145 10.52 16.13 -3.39
C LYS A 145 10.27 17.21 -4.46
N ASN A 146 9.04 17.70 -4.54
CA ASN A 146 8.61 18.77 -5.45
C ASN A 146 8.87 18.47 -6.93
N GLY A 147 8.57 17.25 -7.38
CA GLY A 147 8.76 16.85 -8.77
C GLY A 147 10.03 16.04 -9.05
N GLN A 148 10.88 15.80 -8.04
CA GLN A 148 12.19 15.16 -8.25
C GLN A 148 12.18 13.64 -8.06
N GLY A 149 11.19 13.12 -7.34
CA GLY A 149 11.11 11.74 -6.88
C GLY A 149 12.06 11.41 -5.73
N LEU A 150 11.94 10.19 -5.22
CA LEU A 150 12.82 9.58 -4.22
C LEU A 150 14.00 8.84 -4.85
N ASN A 151 14.01 8.65 -6.18
CA ASN A 151 15.06 7.95 -6.92
C ASN A 151 15.38 6.56 -6.34
N LEU A 152 14.35 5.77 -6.01
CA LEU A 152 14.49 4.43 -5.43
C LEU A 152 15.15 3.44 -6.41
N THR A 153 15.67 2.34 -5.88
CA THR A 153 16.18 1.21 -6.66
C THR A 153 15.07 0.54 -7.46
N TRP A 154 15.44 -0.13 -8.55
CA TRP A 154 14.50 -0.83 -9.40
C TRP A 154 13.73 -1.94 -8.65
N GLU A 155 14.40 -2.66 -7.75
CA GLU A 155 13.82 -3.78 -7.00
C GLU A 155 12.67 -3.31 -6.10
N VAL A 156 12.87 -2.18 -5.40
CA VAL A 156 11.85 -1.60 -4.54
C VAL A 156 10.65 -1.15 -5.37
N LEU A 157 10.88 -0.47 -6.50
CA LEU A 157 9.82 -0.01 -7.38
C LEU A 157 9.04 -1.17 -8.03
N ASP A 158 9.72 -2.25 -8.41
CA ASP A 158 9.09 -3.46 -8.95
C ASP A 158 8.20 -4.13 -7.90
N GLY A 159 8.70 -4.30 -6.68
CA GLY A 159 7.92 -4.84 -5.56
C GLY A 159 6.70 -3.97 -5.25
N MET A 160 6.87 -2.66 -5.19
CA MET A 160 5.77 -1.71 -4.99
C MET A 160 4.73 -1.78 -6.12
N LYS A 161 5.16 -1.91 -7.38
CA LYS A 161 4.24 -1.99 -8.51
C LYS A 161 3.45 -3.29 -8.52
N ASN A 162 4.13 -4.40 -8.25
CA ASN A 162 3.62 -5.73 -8.57
C ASN A 162 3.10 -6.51 -7.35
N HIS A 163 2.85 -5.85 -6.22
CA HIS A 163 2.32 -6.50 -5.02
C HIS A 163 0.83 -6.89 -5.12
N SER A 164 0.12 -6.47 -6.17
CA SER A 164 -1.31 -6.71 -6.31
C SER A 164 -1.66 -8.17 -6.65
N MET A 165 -2.95 -8.52 -6.63
CA MET A 165 -3.41 -9.89 -6.91
C MET A 165 -3.03 -10.39 -8.31
N HIS A 166 -3.13 -9.52 -9.32
CA HIS A 166 -2.99 -9.86 -10.75
C HIS A 166 -1.58 -9.63 -11.31
N SER A 167 -0.66 -9.22 -10.45
CA SER A 167 0.74 -9.02 -10.81
C SER A 167 1.64 -9.89 -9.94
N MET A 168 2.89 -10.03 -10.38
CA MET A 168 3.89 -10.82 -9.67
C MET A 168 5.20 -10.04 -9.62
N PRO A 169 5.76 -9.79 -8.43
CA PRO A 169 7.08 -9.18 -8.30
C PRO A 169 8.17 -10.11 -8.81
N HIS A 170 9.27 -9.53 -9.29
CA HIS A 170 10.42 -10.29 -9.78
C HIS A 170 11.23 -10.92 -8.64
N THR A 171 11.36 -10.20 -7.51
CA THR A 171 12.13 -10.66 -6.36
C THR A 171 11.28 -11.53 -5.43
N LEU A 172 11.92 -12.48 -4.73
CA LEU A 172 11.23 -13.27 -3.70
C LEU A 172 10.75 -12.38 -2.55
N GLU A 173 11.53 -11.35 -2.20
CA GLU A 173 11.16 -10.33 -1.22
C GLU A 173 9.86 -9.60 -1.61
N GLY A 174 9.71 -9.23 -2.89
CA GLY A 174 8.47 -8.64 -3.39
C GLY A 174 7.29 -9.63 -3.31
N LYS A 175 7.51 -10.90 -3.66
CA LYS A 175 6.48 -11.95 -3.56
C LYS A 175 6.03 -12.16 -2.11
N ILE A 176 6.93 -12.04 -1.14
CA ILE A 176 6.58 -12.04 0.29
C ILE A 176 5.66 -10.87 0.61
N VAL A 177 6.02 -9.64 0.23
CA VAL A 177 5.18 -8.46 0.50
C VAL A 177 3.79 -8.63 -0.11
N ARG A 178 3.71 -9.17 -1.33
CA ARG A 178 2.45 -9.50 -1.99
C ARG A 178 1.57 -10.44 -1.15
N LEU A 179 2.13 -11.45 -0.48
CA LEU A 179 1.34 -12.34 0.40
C LEU A 179 1.05 -11.68 1.75
N ALA A 180 2.02 -10.99 2.33
CA ALA A 180 1.87 -10.31 3.62
C ALA A 180 0.77 -9.24 3.59
N ASP A 181 0.64 -8.51 2.47
CA ASP A 181 -0.44 -7.53 2.26
C ASP A 181 -1.83 -8.19 2.35
N LYS A 182 -1.99 -9.38 1.75
CA LYS A 182 -3.26 -10.12 1.78
C LYS A 182 -3.57 -10.69 3.15
N ILE A 183 -2.53 -11.16 3.86
CA ILE A 183 -2.64 -11.63 5.25
C ILE A 183 -3.12 -10.49 6.15
N ALA A 184 -2.49 -9.31 6.05
CA ALA A 184 -2.85 -8.14 6.82
C ALA A 184 -4.29 -7.70 6.50
N TYR A 185 -4.61 -7.54 5.22
CA TYR A 185 -5.93 -7.12 4.75
C TYR A 185 -7.07 -7.98 5.33
N ILE A 186 -6.98 -9.31 5.21
CA ILE A 186 -8.05 -10.21 5.69
C ILE A 186 -8.24 -10.06 7.21
N ASN A 187 -7.16 -9.99 7.97
CA ASN A 187 -7.25 -9.91 9.41
C ASN A 187 -7.77 -8.56 9.90
N HIS A 188 -7.39 -7.46 9.24
CA HIS A 188 -7.85 -6.12 9.60
C HIS A 188 -9.33 -5.95 9.25
N ASP A 189 -9.75 -6.43 8.08
CA ASP A 189 -11.16 -6.38 7.67
C ASP A 189 -12.05 -7.16 8.64
N ILE A 190 -11.60 -8.32 9.13
CA ILE A 190 -12.32 -9.09 10.15
C ILE A 190 -12.41 -8.28 11.45
N ASP A 191 -11.28 -7.78 11.95
CA ASP A 191 -11.20 -7.03 13.21
C ASP A 191 -12.07 -5.74 13.17
N ASP A 192 -11.98 -4.97 12.08
CA ASP A 192 -12.78 -3.76 11.88
C ASP A 192 -14.28 -4.09 11.76
N SER A 193 -14.63 -5.19 11.09
CA SER A 193 -16.04 -5.62 10.95
C SER A 193 -16.64 -6.12 12.26
N VAL A 194 -15.83 -6.81 13.09
CA VAL A 194 -16.23 -7.22 14.44
C VAL A 194 -16.42 -6.01 15.34
N ARG A 195 -15.48 -5.04 15.31
CA ARG A 195 -15.59 -3.79 16.07
C ARG A 195 -16.81 -2.98 15.66
N ALA A 196 -17.09 -2.90 14.36
CA ALA A 196 -18.26 -2.22 13.80
C ALA A 196 -19.58 -2.98 14.01
N LYS A 197 -19.54 -4.18 14.62
CA LYS A 197 -20.71 -5.07 14.83
C LYS A 197 -21.41 -5.47 13.54
N VAL A 198 -20.67 -5.50 12.43
CA VAL A 198 -21.14 -5.97 11.11
C VAL A 198 -21.18 -7.50 11.07
N LEU A 199 -20.23 -8.14 11.75
CA LEU A 199 -20.15 -9.60 11.93
C LEU A 199 -19.55 -9.95 13.29
N ARG A 200 -19.71 -11.20 13.72
CA ARG A 200 -19.01 -11.78 14.86
C ARG A 200 -17.97 -12.77 14.35
N GLU A 201 -16.90 -13.03 15.11
CA GLU A 201 -15.89 -14.05 14.76
C GLU A 201 -16.52 -15.44 14.52
N GLU A 202 -17.61 -15.77 15.22
CA GLU A 202 -18.37 -17.01 15.04
C GLU A 202 -19.19 -17.08 13.74
N ASP A 203 -19.39 -15.94 13.06
CA ASP A 203 -20.08 -15.90 11.76
C ASP A 203 -19.11 -16.25 10.60
N LEU A 204 -17.80 -16.37 10.88
CA LEU A 204 -16.81 -16.78 9.87
C LEU A 204 -17.02 -18.25 9.45
N PRO A 205 -16.88 -18.60 8.16
CA PRO A 205 -17.09 -19.97 7.70
C PRO A 205 -16.11 -20.97 8.34
N LYS A 206 -16.64 -22.00 9.00
CA LYS A 206 -15.85 -23.02 9.71
C LYS A 206 -14.84 -23.71 8.80
N GLU A 207 -15.19 -23.93 7.54
CA GLU A 207 -14.30 -24.52 6.53
C GLU A 207 -12.98 -23.75 6.34
N PHE A 208 -12.97 -22.43 6.62
CA PHE A 208 -11.75 -21.62 6.56
C PHE A 208 -11.11 -21.46 7.93
N THR A 209 -11.89 -21.26 9.00
CA THR A 209 -11.34 -21.07 10.35
C THR A 209 -10.73 -22.34 10.93
N GLU A 210 -11.20 -23.54 10.55
CA GLU A 210 -10.56 -24.82 10.91
C GLU A 210 -9.17 -24.97 10.28
N VAL A 211 -8.91 -24.28 9.17
CA VAL A 211 -7.60 -24.29 8.50
C VAL A 211 -6.71 -23.18 9.03
N LEU A 212 -7.23 -21.96 9.11
CA LEU A 212 -6.44 -20.76 9.39
C LEU A 212 -6.32 -20.47 10.89
N GLY A 213 -7.35 -20.78 11.68
CA GLY A 213 -7.50 -20.37 13.07
C GLY A 213 -8.74 -19.50 13.28
N THR A 214 -9.18 -19.40 14.54
CA THR A 214 -10.39 -18.64 14.94
C THR A 214 -10.04 -17.28 15.53
N THR A 215 -8.76 -17.02 15.82
CA THR A 215 -8.29 -15.73 16.33
C THR A 215 -7.37 -15.03 15.34
N TYR A 216 -7.27 -13.70 15.46
CA TYR A 216 -6.32 -12.87 14.70
C TYR A 216 -4.88 -13.45 14.75
N ARG A 217 -4.41 -13.82 15.95
CA ARG A 217 -3.06 -14.36 16.15
C ARG A 217 -2.88 -15.72 15.46
N GLU A 218 -3.84 -16.63 15.60
CA GLU A 218 -3.74 -17.96 14.99
C GLU A 218 -3.72 -17.87 13.47
N ARG A 219 -4.58 -17.04 12.87
CA ARG A 219 -4.65 -16.85 11.41
C ARG A 219 -3.32 -16.40 10.83
N ILE A 220 -2.72 -15.36 11.42
CA ILE A 220 -1.40 -14.87 10.97
C ILE A 220 -0.34 -15.95 11.17
N ASN A 221 -0.27 -16.56 12.35
CA ASN A 221 0.75 -17.56 12.65
C ASN A 221 0.67 -18.75 11.69
N THR A 222 -0.54 -19.27 11.43
CA THR A 222 -0.75 -20.38 10.49
C THR A 222 -0.27 -20.02 9.09
N MET A 223 -0.66 -18.86 8.56
CA MET A 223 -0.29 -18.44 7.21
C MET A 223 1.22 -18.17 7.08
N VAL A 224 1.83 -17.52 8.06
CA VAL A 224 3.28 -17.24 8.08
C VAL A 224 4.07 -18.54 8.16
N LEU A 225 3.72 -19.45 9.07
CA LEU A 225 4.41 -20.74 9.21
C LEU A 225 4.25 -21.61 7.95
N ASP A 226 3.07 -21.62 7.33
CA ASP A 226 2.82 -22.35 6.10
C ASP A 226 3.67 -21.82 4.93
N ILE A 227 3.77 -20.49 4.78
CA ILE A 227 4.62 -19.86 3.76
C ILE A 227 6.08 -20.26 3.96
N VAL A 228 6.61 -20.09 5.18
CA VAL A 228 8.02 -20.40 5.47
C VAL A 228 8.29 -21.87 5.17
N LYS A 229 7.47 -22.78 5.71
CA LYS A 229 7.65 -24.22 5.53
C LYS A 229 7.64 -24.66 4.06
N HIS A 230 6.79 -24.06 3.22
CA HIS A 230 6.65 -24.47 1.82
C HIS A 230 7.53 -23.66 0.85
N SER A 231 8.23 -22.64 1.34
CA SER A 231 9.17 -21.83 0.53
C SER A 231 10.63 -22.12 0.85
N GLU A 232 10.91 -22.86 1.93
CA GLU A 232 12.27 -23.21 2.35
C GLU A 232 13.03 -23.94 1.22
N ASN A 233 14.25 -23.47 0.91
CA ASN A 233 15.11 -23.98 -0.16
C ASN A 233 14.53 -23.92 -1.58
N LEU A 234 13.45 -23.17 -1.81
CA LEU A 234 12.86 -22.96 -3.14
C LEU A 234 13.22 -21.57 -3.69
N ASN A 235 13.35 -21.48 -5.01
CA ASN A 235 13.40 -20.20 -5.72
C ASN A 235 11.99 -19.64 -5.97
N ASP A 236 11.10 -19.77 -4.98
CA ASP A 236 9.74 -19.25 -5.03
C ASP A 236 9.16 -19.08 -3.62
N ILE A 237 8.10 -18.28 -3.52
CA ILE A 237 7.36 -18.07 -2.27
C ILE A 237 5.98 -18.70 -2.43
N VAL A 238 5.74 -19.76 -1.67
CA VAL A 238 4.62 -20.68 -1.88
C VAL A 238 3.83 -20.87 -0.58
N MET A 239 2.51 -20.85 -0.70
CA MET A 239 1.58 -21.36 0.31
C MET A 239 1.10 -22.74 -0.10
N SER A 240 0.86 -23.62 0.87
CA SER A 240 0.20 -24.89 0.62
C SER A 240 -1.17 -24.66 0.00
N LYS A 241 -1.62 -25.60 -0.84
CA LYS A 241 -2.95 -25.53 -1.47
C LYS A 241 -4.05 -25.33 -0.43
N LYS A 242 -3.98 -26.06 0.69
CA LYS A 242 -4.97 -26.01 1.77
C LYS A 242 -5.09 -24.60 2.38
N VAL A 243 -3.97 -24.00 2.80
CA VAL A 243 -3.97 -22.68 3.44
C VAL A 243 -4.29 -21.57 2.44
N ARG A 244 -3.76 -21.66 1.22
CA ARG A 244 -4.06 -20.70 0.14
C ARG A 244 -5.55 -20.69 -0.21
N ASP A 245 -6.15 -21.85 -0.42
CA ASP A 245 -7.55 -21.95 -0.81
C ASP A 245 -8.46 -21.45 0.33
N ALA A 246 -8.11 -21.73 1.59
CA ALA A 246 -8.81 -21.17 2.76
C ALA A 246 -8.67 -19.64 2.88
N MET A 247 -7.47 -19.09 2.64
CA MET A 247 -7.24 -17.64 2.64
C MET A 247 -8.07 -16.93 1.55
N ILE A 248 -8.09 -17.49 0.34
CA ILE A 248 -8.87 -16.95 -0.78
C ILE A 248 -10.37 -17.03 -0.47
N GLY A 249 -10.84 -18.17 0.05
CA GLY A 249 -12.23 -18.36 0.44
C GLY A 249 -12.68 -17.39 1.52
N LEU A 250 -11.88 -17.22 2.58
CA LEU A 250 -12.17 -16.28 3.66
C LEU A 250 -12.20 -14.84 3.16
N ARG A 251 -11.26 -14.46 2.30
CA ARG A 251 -11.26 -13.11 1.68
C ARG A 251 -12.51 -12.89 0.83
N LYS A 252 -12.94 -13.90 0.06
CA LYS A 252 -14.15 -13.82 -0.75
C LYS A 252 -15.40 -13.64 0.12
N PHE A 253 -15.52 -14.43 1.19
CA PHE A 253 -16.58 -14.27 2.19
C PHE A 253 -16.59 -12.85 2.78
N MET A 254 -15.43 -12.34 3.20
CA MET A 254 -15.31 -10.99 3.75
C MET A 254 -15.73 -9.93 2.74
N PHE A 255 -15.34 -10.10 1.47
CA PHE A 255 -15.76 -9.18 0.40
C PHE A 255 -17.29 -9.14 0.25
N GLU A 256 -17.93 -10.30 0.12
CA GLU A 256 -19.38 -10.43 0.00
C GLU A 256 -20.10 -9.90 1.25
N ARG A 257 -19.60 -10.22 2.44
CA ARG A 257 -20.26 -9.88 3.70
C ARG A 257 -20.11 -8.41 4.09
N VAL A 258 -18.96 -7.79 3.81
CA VAL A 258 -18.63 -6.46 4.32
C VAL A 258 -18.85 -5.36 3.29
N TYR A 259 -18.52 -5.64 2.03
CA TYR A 259 -18.54 -4.64 0.95
C TYR A 259 -19.82 -4.69 0.11
N GLU A 260 -20.56 -5.82 0.11
CA GLU A 260 -21.85 -5.88 -0.58
C GLU A 260 -23.05 -5.53 0.30
N GLU A 261 -22.85 -5.40 1.62
CA GLU A 261 -23.89 -4.95 2.57
C GLU A 261 -24.39 -3.54 2.22
N PRO A 262 -25.73 -3.32 2.19
CA PRO A 262 -26.32 -2.06 1.73
C PRO A 262 -25.88 -0.81 2.50
N ASN A 263 -25.52 -0.94 3.77
CA ASN A 263 -25.14 0.20 4.60
C ASN A 263 -23.70 0.69 4.30
N THR A 264 -22.76 -0.21 3.98
CA THR A 264 -21.39 0.16 3.58
C THR A 264 -21.40 0.88 2.24
N LYS A 265 -22.16 0.36 1.26
CA LYS A 265 -22.29 0.97 -0.07
C LYS A 265 -22.83 2.40 -0.04
N LYS A 266 -23.78 2.71 0.85
CA LYS A 266 -24.37 4.05 0.99
C LYS A 266 -23.36 5.13 1.39
N GLU A 267 -22.41 4.81 2.26
CA GLU A 267 -21.35 5.76 2.63
C GLU A 267 -20.30 5.87 1.52
N GLU A 268 -19.98 4.76 0.83
CA GLU A 268 -19.08 4.78 -0.30
C GLU A 268 -19.60 5.63 -1.48
N ASP A 269 -20.91 5.59 -1.74
CA ASP A 269 -21.54 6.42 -2.78
C ASP A 269 -21.40 7.93 -2.49
N LYS A 270 -21.34 8.32 -1.22
CA LYS A 270 -21.11 9.73 -0.85
C LYS A 270 -19.69 10.20 -1.18
N ILE A 271 -18.71 9.30 -1.21
CA ILE A 271 -17.32 9.64 -1.57
C ILE A 271 -17.25 10.11 -3.02
N LYS A 272 -18.07 9.53 -3.91
CA LYS A 272 -18.20 9.99 -5.30
C LYS A 272 -18.67 11.45 -5.37
N ASN A 273 -19.56 11.85 -4.47
CA ASN A 273 -20.04 13.22 -4.36
C ASN A 273 -19.00 14.20 -3.77
N ILE A 274 -17.86 13.71 -3.27
CA ILE A 274 -16.75 14.54 -2.80
C ILE A 274 -15.63 14.57 -3.85
N ILE A 275 -15.11 13.40 -4.21
CA ILE A 275 -13.98 13.26 -5.13
C ILE A 275 -14.37 13.70 -6.55
N GLY A 276 -15.60 13.43 -6.98
CA GLY A 276 -16.08 13.79 -8.31
C GLY A 276 -16.06 15.29 -8.57
N PRO A 277 -16.75 16.10 -7.75
CA PRO A 277 -16.70 17.55 -7.88
C PRO A 277 -15.28 18.11 -7.76
N LEU A 278 -14.44 17.60 -6.84
CA LEU A 278 -13.04 18.02 -6.75
C LEU A 278 -12.28 17.77 -8.05
N TYR A 279 -12.46 16.60 -8.65
CA TYR A 279 -11.81 16.24 -9.92
C TYR A 279 -12.24 17.17 -11.05
N GLU A 280 -13.55 17.37 -11.22
CA GLU A 280 -14.09 18.29 -12.24
C GLU A 280 -13.62 19.73 -12.05
N TYR A 281 -13.57 20.19 -10.80
CA TYR A 281 -13.08 21.52 -10.47
C TYR A 281 -11.62 21.73 -10.89
N TYR A 282 -10.72 20.82 -10.50
CA TYR A 282 -9.30 20.96 -10.83
C TYR A 282 -8.96 20.69 -12.29
N LEU A 283 -9.85 20.04 -13.05
CA LEU A 283 -9.73 19.97 -14.52
C LEU A 283 -9.89 21.35 -15.17
N ILE A 284 -10.75 22.20 -14.62
CA ILE A 284 -11.01 23.56 -15.11
C ILE A 284 -10.01 24.54 -14.50
N HIS A 285 -9.71 24.39 -13.21
CA HIS A 285 -8.88 25.28 -12.40
C HIS A 285 -7.45 24.76 -12.21
N VAL A 286 -6.77 24.45 -13.32
CA VAL A 286 -5.42 23.88 -13.32
C VAL A 286 -4.40 24.79 -12.60
N GLU A 287 -4.62 26.10 -12.62
CA GLU A 287 -3.80 27.09 -11.94
C GLU A 287 -3.73 26.90 -10.42
N GLN A 288 -4.78 26.29 -9.82
CA GLN A 288 -4.89 26.03 -8.39
C GLN A 288 -4.19 24.74 -7.96
N LEU A 289 -3.74 23.91 -8.91
CA LEU A 289 -2.91 22.76 -8.58
C LEU A 289 -1.57 23.23 -7.98
N PRO A 290 -0.99 22.47 -7.05
CA PRO A 290 0.37 22.74 -6.56
C PRO A 290 1.39 22.76 -7.70
N GLU A 291 2.44 23.58 -7.57
CA GLU A 291 3.50 23.71 -8.58
C GLU A 291 4.11 22.37 -9.01
N TYR A 292 4.27 21.43 -8.08
CA TYR A 292 4.83 20.11 -8.41
C TYR A 292 3.89 19.23 -9.23
N ASN A 293 2.56 19.43 -9.14
CA ASN A 293 1.58 18.79 -10.03
C ASN A 293 1.56 19.47 -11.40
N LYS A 294 1.60 20.82 -11.42
CA LYS A 294 1.62 21.59 -12.67
C LYS A 294 2.85 21.26 -13.54
N LYS A 295 4.00 21.01 -12.92
CA LYS A 295 5.22 20.53 -13.59
C LYS A 295 5.08 19.17 -14.29
N MET A 296 4.02 18.41 -14.01
CA MET A 296 3.75 17.13 -14.67
C MET A 296 2.87 17.29 -15.92
N ILE A 297 2.49 18.52 -16.27
CA ILE A 297 1.62 18.83 -17.40
C ILE A 297 2.50 19.38 -18.53
N ASP A 298 2.86 18.53 -19.50
CA ASP A 298 3.61 18.96 -20.69
C ASP A 298 2.66 19.30 -21.85
N LYS A 299 1.52 18.62 -21.91
CA LYS A 299 0.45 18.82 -22.90
C LYS A 299 -0.94 18.76 -22.26
N PRO A 300 -1.99 19.30 -22.90
CA PRO A 300 -3.34 19.29 -22.33
C PRO A 300 -3.86 17.91 -21.92
N GLY A 301 -3.43 16.84 -22.59
CA GLY A 301 -3.80 15.46 -22.25
C GLY A 301 -3.24 14.96 -20.92
N ASP A 302 -2.28 15.64 -20.31
CA ASP A 302 -1.69 15.25 -19.01
C ASP A 302 -2.44 15.84 -17.82
N VAL A 303 -3.31 16.84 -18.06
CA VAL A 303 -4.10 17.51 -17.02
C VAL A 303 -4.90 16.51 -16.17
N PRO A 304 -5.66 15.55 -16.75
CA PRO A 304 -6.38 14.54 -15.96
C PRO A 304 -5.49 13.77 -14.97
N VAL A 305 -4.30 13.38 -15.41
CA VAL A 305 -3.35 12.63 -14.57
C VAL A 305 -2.79 13.53 -13.46
N ALA A 306 -2.47 14.79 -13.75
CA ALA A 306 -1.98 15.74 -12.74
C ALA A 306 -3.04 16.07 -11.68
N VAL A 307 -4.33 16.11 -12.06
CA VAL A 307 -5.45 16.23 -11.12
C VAL A 307 -5.56 14.98 -10.25
N CYS A 308 -5.51 13.78 -10.84
CA CYS A 308 -5.46 12.53 -10.07
C CYS A 308 -4.30 12.51 -9.08
N ASP A 309 -3.10 12.92 -9.50
CA ASP A 309 -1.92 13.00 -8.64
C ASP A 309 -2.17 13.88 -7.42
N TYR A 310 -2.86 15.00 -7.61
CA TYR A 310 -3.16 15.93 -6.53
C TYR A 310 -4.19 15.36 -5.56
N ILE A 311 -5.33 14.88 -6.08
CA ILE A 311 -6.42 14.33 -5.28
C ILE A 311 -5.97 13.07 -4.54
N ALA A 312 -5.31 12.13 -5.22
CA ALA A 312 -4.75 10.93 -4.58
C ALA A 312 -3.73 11.29 -3.49
N GLY A 313 -3.03 12.42 -3.64
CA GLY A 313 -2.08 12.94 -2.66
C GLY A 313 -2.71 13.52 -1.38
N MET A 314 -4.03 13.72 -1.32
CA MET A 314 -4.73 14.30 -0.16
C MET A 314 -4.91 13.28 0.98
N THR A 315 -5.01 13.77 2.21
CA THR A 315 -5.56 13.01 3.34
C THR A 315 -7.08 13.09 3.33
N ASP A 316 -7.76 12.21 4.07
CA ASP A 316 -9.23 12.17 4.08
C ASP A 316 -9.80 13.51 4.58
N HIS A 317 -9.25 14.05 5.67
CA HIS A 317 -9.67 15.32 6.23
C HIS A 317 -9.41 16.50 5.28
N PHE A 318 -8.25 16.54 4.63
CA PHE A 318 -7.91 17.63 3.71
C PHE A 318 -8.78 17.60 2.45
N ALA A 319 -9.16 16.41 1.96
CA ALA A 319 -10.10 16.29 0.85
C ALA A 319 -11.48 16.85 1.22
N ILE A 320 -11.97 16.55 2.43
CA ILE A 320 -13.23 17.13 2.95
C ILE A 320 -13.10 18.64 3.09
N GLU A 321 -12.02 19.14 3.71
CA GLU A 321 -11.78 20.58 3.88
C GLU A 321 -11.79 21.32 2.53
N LYS A 322 -11.10 20.78 1.52
CA LYS A 322 -11.07 21.38 0.17
C LYS A 322 -12.43 21.35 -0.50
N TYR A 323 -13.16 20.24 -0.39
CA TYR A 323 -14.52 20.16 -0.91
C TYR A 323 -15.42 21.23 -0.26
N THR A 324 -15.34 21.35 1.06
CA THR A 324 -16.09 22.33 1.83
C THR A 324 -15.72 23.77 1.45
N GLU A 325 -14.43 24.09 1.32
CA GLU A 325 -13.96 25.42 0.92
C GLU A 325 -14.45 25.84 -0.47
N ILE A 326 -14.48 24.90 -1.43
CA ILE A 326 -14.79 25.17 -2.83
C ILE A 326 -16.30 25.22 -3.08
N PHE A 327 -17.05 24.26 -2.53
CA PHE A 327 -18.45 24.05 -2.90
C PHE A 327 -19.46 24.54 -1.85
N ILE A 328 -19.04 24.80 -0.61
CA ILE A 328 -19.94 25.22 0.47
C ILE A 328 -19.73 26.70 0.80
N PRO A 329 -20.71 27.59 0.57
CA PRO A 329 -20.53 29.01 0.86
C PRO A 329 -20.30 29.27 2.35
N LYS A 330 -19.26 30.06 2.66
CA LYS A 330 -18.81 30.33 4.04
C LYS A 330 -19.90 30.87 4.98
N PHE A 331 -20.86 31.64 4.46
CA PHE A 331 -21.96 32.19 5.25
C PHE A 331 -22.87 31.10 5.86
N PHE A 332 -22.99 29.92 5.23
CA PHE A 332 -23.79 28.81 5.77
C PHE A 332 -23.01 27.93 6.77
N MET A 333 -21.72 28.18 6.97
CA MET A 333 -20.87 27.37 7.85
C MET A 333 -20.63 27.98 9.23
N GLN A 334 -21.00 29.26 9.42
CA GLN A 334 -20.98 29.89 10.75
C GLN A 334 -22.29 29.54 11.46
N LYS A 335 -22.19 28.72 12.52
CA LYS A 335 -23.23 28.59 13.55
C LYS A 335 -22.82 29.35 14.78
#